data_AF-A0A2M8KJV5-F1
#
_entry.id   AF-A0A2M8KJV5-F1
#
_cell.length_a   1.000
_cell.length_b   1.000
_cell.length_c   1.000
_cell.angle_alpha   90.00
_cell.angle_beta   90.00
_cell.angle_gamma   90.00
#
_symmetry.space_group_name_H-M   'P 1'
#
loop_
_entity.id
_entity.type
_entity.pdbx_description
1 polymer ?
#
loop_
_entity_poly.entity_id
_entity_poly.type
_entity_poly.pdbx_seq_one_letter_code
_entity_poly.pdbx_strand_id
1 'polypeptide(L)'
;MIIMVHQMINPALAGNIFTVNVINRNKHFILIEAINGSGHKVTDGTGLPEKILINREDFSFKSSSKGINQDLIRELARMAFKIEKFFQYPQDIEWAVEKGKIYILQSRPLTLII
;
A
#
# COMPACT_ATOMS: atom_id res chain seq x y z
N MET A 1 -5.94 2.73 27.97
CA MET A 1 -6.43 2.90 26.59
C MET A 1 -5.82 4.17 26.04
N ILE A 2 -5.20 4.12 24.86
CA ILE A 2 -4.63 5.29 24.19
C ILE A 2 -5.48 5.53 22.93
N ILE A 3 -5.88 6.78 22.70
CA ILE A 3 -6.60 7.20 21.51
C ILE A 3 -5.66 8.09 20.71
N MET A 4 -5.35 7.70 19.48
CA MET A 4 -4.65 8.56 18.53
C MET A 4 -5.69 9.34 17.73
N VAL A 5 -5.53 10.66 17.67
CA VAL A 5 -6.36 11.57 16.88
C VAL A 5 -5.49 12.17 15.79
N HIS A 6 -5.82 11.91 14.53
CA HIS A 6 -5.14 12.44 13.37
C HIS A 6 -6.08 13.32 12.54
N GLN A 7 -5.51 14.22 11.76
CA GLN A 7 -6.26 14.98 10.77
C GLN A 7 -6.88 14.01 9.75
N MET A 8 -8.19 14.16 9.50
CA MET A 8 -8.88 13.41 8.47
C MET A 8 -8.48 13.92 7.08
N ILE A 9 -8.27 12.99 6.15
CA ILE A 9 -8.04 13.27 4.72
C ILE A 9 -9.22 12.75 3.91
N ASN A 10 -9.47 13.34 2.74
CA ASN A 10 -10.48 12.90 1.78
C ASN A 10 -9.79 12.30 0.54
N PRO A 11 -9.38 11.01 0.61
CA PRO A 11 -8.53 10.42 -0.40
C PRO A 11 -9.26 10.15 -1.71
N ALA A 12 -8.53 10.27 -2.82
CA ALA A 12 -8.96 9.78 -4.13
C ALA A 12 -8.53 8.32 -4.38
N LEU A 13 -7.47 7.89 -3.69
CA LEU A 13 -6.96 6.52 -3.68
C LEU A 13 -6.53 6.16 -2.27
N ALA A 14 -6.75 4.92 -1.85
CA ALA A 14 -6.08 4.37 -0.67
C ALA A 14 -6.00 2.85 -0.76
N GLY A 15 -5.31 2.27 0.20
CA GLY A 15 -5.31 0.83 0.41
C GLY A 15 -4.14 0.41 1.29
N ASN A 16 -3.66 -0.81 1.02
CA ASN A 16 -2.61 -1.44 1.81
C ASN A 16 -1.40 -1.77 0.93
N ILE A 17 -0.22 -1.78 1.52
CA ILE A 17 0.99 -2.33 0.93
C ILE A 17 1.51 -3.40 1.88
N PHE A 18 1.66 -4.59 1.35
CA PHE A 18 2.40 -5.67 1.99
C PHE A 18 3.76 -5.76 1.34
N THR A 19 4.83 -5.59 2.12
CA THR A 19 6.19 -5.57 1.57
C THR A 19 6.69 -6.97 1.16
N VAL A 20 5.84 -7.98 1.33
CA VAL A 20 5.97 -9.35 0.84
C VAL A 20 4.64 -9.73 0.17
N ASN A 21 4.69 -10.56 -0.87
CA ASN A 21 3.48 -11.12 -1.46
C ASN A 21 2.82 -12.11 -0.49
N VAL A 22 1.78 -11.66 0.19
CA VAL A 22 1.03 -12.46 1.19
C VAL A 22 0.19 -13.58 0.57
N ILE A 23 -0.08 -13.56 -0.73
CA ILE A 23 -0.92 -14.58 -1.41
C ILE A 23 -0.16 -15.90 -1.51
N ASN A 24 1.13 -15.84 -1.84
CA ASN A 24 1.97 -17.03 -2.04
C ASN A 24 3.28 -17.02 -1.24
N ARG A 25 3.42 -16.07 -0.31
CA ARG A 25 4.59 -15.89 0.56
C ARG A 25 5.90 -15.59 -0.18
N ASN A 26 5.83 -15.10 -1.43
CA ASN A 26 7.02 -14.77 -2.20
C ASN A 26 7.59 -13.40 -1.78
N LYS A 27 8.79 -13.43 -1.17
CA LYS A 27 9.49 -12.24 -0.67
C LYS A 27 10.09 -11.35 -1.75
N HIS A 28 10.15 -11.77 -3.02
CA HIS A 28 10.66 -10.95 -4.13
C HIS A 28 9.64 -9.90 -4.62
N PHE A 29 8.37 -10.03 -4.23
CA PHE A 29 7.32 -9.13 -4.69
C PHE A 29 6.70 -8.37 -3.52
N ILE A 30 6.46 -7.08 -3.75
CA ILE A 30 5.62 -6.21 -2.94
C ILE A 30 4.20 -6.31 -3.51
N LEU A 31 3.22 -6.55 -2.65
CA LEU A 31 1.80 -6.53 -3.01
C LEU A 31 1.21 -5.18 -2.60
N ILE A 32 0.66 -4.47 -3.58
CA ILE A 32 -0.05 -3.21 -3.36
C ILE A 32 -1.53 -3.48 -3.66
N GLU A 33 -2.38 -3.24 -2.68
CA GLU A 33 -3.81 -3.22 -2.83
C GLU A 33 -4.27 -1.77 -2.90
N ALA A 34 -5.04 -1.43 -3.94
CA ALA A 34 -5.45 -0.06 -4.20
C ALA A 34 -6.93 0.01 -4.58
N ILE A 35 -7.66 0.90 -3.93
CA ILE A 35 -9.05 1.21 -4.24
C ILE A 35 -9.10 2.60 -4.89
N ASN A 36 -9.71 2.66 -6.06
CA ASN A 36 -10.01 3.91 -6.76
C ASN A 36 -11.47 4.29 -6.53
N GLY A 37 -11.74 5.53 -6.10
CA GLY A 37 -13.10 6.01 -5.89
C GLY A 37 -13.19 7.35 -5.19
N SER A 38 -14.43 7.85 -5.06
CA SER A 38 -14.71 8.97 -4.17
C SER A 38 -14.33 8.60 -2.73
N GLY A 39 -13.91 9.58 -1.92
CA GLY A 39 -13.40 9.33 -0.57
C GLY A 39 -14.25 8.39 0.28
N HIS A 40 -15.58 8.42 0.14
CA HIS A 40 -16.49 7.48 0.82
C HIS A 40 -16.24 6.00 0.48
N LYS A 41 -16.05 5.65 -0.81
CA LYS A 41 -15.76 4.26 -1.19
C LYS A 41 -14.45 3.76 -0.59
N VAL A 42 -13.50 4.68 -0.43
CA VAL A 42 -12.17 4.42 0.09
C VAL A 42 -12.20 4.32 1.62
N THR A 43 -12.91 5.23 2.30
CA THR A 43 -13.04 5.25 3.76
C THR A 43 -13.90 4.13 4.30
N ASP A 44 -14.95 3.75 3.57
CA ASP A 44 -15.93 2.77 4.04
C ASP A 44 -15.53 1.33 3.68
N GLY A 45 -14.41 1.15 2.97
CA GLY A 45 -13.89 -0.17 2.58
C GLY A 45 -14.79 -0.96 1.63
N THR A 46 -15.73 -0.29 0.95
CA THR A 46 -16.74 -0.94 0.10
C THR A 46 -16.25 -1.20 -1.33
N GLY A 47 -15.13 -0.62 -1.73
CA GLY A 47 -14.51 -0.86 -3.03
C GLY A 47 -13.76 -2.19 -3.10
N LEU A 48 -13.83 -2.88 -4.24
CA LEU A 48 -12.96 -4.02 -4.52
C LEU A 48 -11.54 -3.52 -4.85
N PRO A 49 -10.51 -3.86 -4.06
CA PRO A 49 -9.15 -3.40 -4.33
C PRO A 49 -8.56 -4.09 -5.56
N GLU A 50 -7.90 -3.30 -6.40
CA GLU A 50 -7.00 -3.80 -7.42
C GLU A 50 -5.71 -4.29 -6.76
N LYS A 51 -5.26 -5.49 -7.13
CA LYS A 51 -4.04 -6.10 -6.61
C LYS A 51 -2.90 -5.96 -7.61
N ILE A 52 -1.86 -5.25 -7.22
CA ILE A 52 -0.72 -4.92 -8.07
C ILE A 52 0.53 -5.56 -7.46
N LEU A 53 1.23 -6.36 -8.25
CA LEU A 53 2.49 -6.99 -7.84
C LEU A 53 3.67 -6.23 -8.44
N ILE A 54 4.56 -5.76 -7.57
CA ILE A 54 5.79 -5.04 -7.94
C ILE A 54 7.00 -5.86 -7.52
N ASN A 55 7.95 -6.05 -8.43
CA ASN A 55 9.24 -6.65 -8.10
C ASN A 55 10.04 -5.67 -7.21
N ARG A 56 10.59 -6.17 -6.11
CA ARG A 56 11.31 -5.34 -5.14
C ARG A 56 12.71 -4.90 -5.58
N GLU A 57 13.30 -5.56 -6.58
CA GLU A 57 14.67 -5.30 -7.03
C GLU A 57 14.72 -4.13 -8.01
N ASP A 58 13.78 -4.08 -8.96
CA ASP A 58 13.74 -3.10 -10.05
C ASP A 58 12.46 -2.24 -10.07
N PHE A 59 11.50 -2.51 -9.17
CA PHE A 59 10.19 -1.88 -9.13
C PHE A 59 9.37 -2.06 -10.43
N SER A 60 9.61 -3.15 -11.16
CA SER A 60 8.84 -3.52 -12.34
C SER A 60 7.48 -4.13 -11.99
N PHE A 61 6.51 -3.93 -12.88
CA PHE A 61 5.16 -4.48 -12.73
C PHE A 61 5.14 -5.93 -13.19
N LYS A 62 4.64 -6.82 -12.33
CA LYS A 62 4.29 -8.20 -12.72
C LYS A 62 2.85 -8.32 -13.21
N SER A 63 1.95 -7.48 -12.70
CA SER A 63 0.57 -7.35 -13.16
C SER A 63 0.32 -5.93 -13.67
N SER A 64 -0.41 -5.80 -14.79
CA SER A 64 -0.77 -4.49 -15.35
C SER A 64 -1.87 -3.86 -14.50
N SER A 65 -1.62 -2.66 -13.96
CA SER A 65 -2.64 -1.88 -13.27
C SER A 65 -3.55 -1.17 -14.28
N LYS A 66 -4.86 -1.40 -14.22
CA LYS A 66 -5.85 -0.74 -15.09
C LYS A 66 -6.50 0.43 -14.35
N GLY A 67 -5.99 1.64 -14.58
CA GLY A 67 -6.64 2.88 -14.15
C GLY A 67 -5.99 3.61 -12.97
N ILE A 68 -4.85 3.12 -12.47
CA ILE A 68 -4.01 3.83 -11.51
C ILE A 68 -2.69 4.20 -12.18
N ASN A 69 -2.19 5.40 -11.88
CA ASN A 69 -0.91 5.89 -12.40
C ASN A 69 0.24 4.97 -11.95
N GLN A 70 0.97 4.41 -12.90
CA GLN A 70 2.08 3.49 -12.62
C GLN A 70 3.23 4.16 -11.87
N ASP A 71 3.50 5.45 -12.11
CA ASP A 71 4.59 6.15 -11.41
C ASP A 71 4.27 6.34 -9.93
N LEU A 72 3.01 6.61 -9.60
CA LEU A 72 2.51 6.64 -8.22
C LEU A 72 2.70 5.28 -7.53
N ILE A 73 2.37 4.19 -8.22
CA ILE A 73 2.56 2.83 -7.68
C ILE A 73 4.04 2.52 -7.46
N ARG A 74 4.93 2.92 -8.38
CA ARG A 74 6.40 2.78 -8.19
C ARG A 74 6.87 3.60 -7.00
N GLU A 75 6.35 4.81 -6.81
CA GLU A 75 6.68 5.66 -5.67
C GLU A 75 6.25 5.00 -4.35
N LEU A 76 5.01 4.50 -4.28
CA LEU A 76 4.49 3.73 -3.15
C LEU A 76 5.36 2.51 -2.84
N ALA A 77 5.75 1.73 -3.86
CA ALA A 77 6.63 0.57 -3.69
C ALA A 77 8.01 0.95 -3.14
N ARG A 78 8.61 2.04 -3.63
CA ARG A 78 9.89 2.55 -3.12
C ARG A 78 9.77 3.04 -1.68
N MET A 79 8.68 3.73 -1.33
CA MET A 79 8.41 4.15 0.05
C MET A 79 8.26 2.94 0.98
N ALA A 80 7.45 1.96 0.58
CA ALA A 80 7.24 0.73 1.34
C ALA A 80 8.54 -0.05 1.56
N PHE A 81 9.39 -0.14 0.54
CA PHE A 81 10.71 -0.74 0.66
C PHE A 81 11.62 0.00 1.65
N LYS A 82 11.61 1.34 1.64
CA LYS A 82 12.35 2.16 2.62
C LYS A 82 11.83 1.92 4.05
N ILE A 83 10.51 1.83 4.23
CA ILE A 83 9.88 1.56 5.53
C ILE A 83 10.27 0.15 6.02
N GLU A 84 10.20 -0.88 5.17
CA GLU A 84 10.69 -2.23 5.52
C GLU A 84 12.16 -2.22 5.93
N LYS A 85 13.02 -1.52 5.17
CA LYS A 85 14.45 -1.43 5.49
C LYS A 85 14.71 -0.73 6.82
N PHE A 86 13.91 0.28 7.16
CA PHE A 86 14.00 0.98 8.44
C PHE A 86 13.63 0.06 9.62
N PHE A 87 12.52 -0.67 9.51
CA PHE A 87 12.06 -1.57 10.58
C PHE A 87 12.79 -2.93 10.60
N GLN A 88 13.44 -3.34 9.51
CA GLN A 88 14.17 -4.61 9.34
C GLN A 88 13.31 -5.88 9.34
N TYR A 89 11.98 -5.74 9.25
CA TYR A 89 11.05 -6.85 9.06
C TYR A 89 9.94 -6.45 8.07
N PRO A 90 9.28 -7.42 7.41
CA PRO A 90 8.16 -7.16 6.51
C PRO A 90 7.07 -6.31 7.16
N GLN A 91 6.46 -5.40 6.39
CA GLN A 91 5.44 -4.47 6.89
C GLN A 91 4.11 -4.66 6.19
N ASP A 92 3.04 -4.37 6.93
CA ASP A 92 1.72 -4.02 6.43
C ASP A 92 1.52 -2.52 6.62
N ILE A 93 1.34 -1.80 5.52
CA ILE A 93 1.36 -0.34 5.48
C ILE A 93 0.04 0.16 4.89
N GLU A 94 -0.68 0.96 5.66
CA GLU A 94 -1.85 1.67 5.18
C GLU A 94 -1.43 3.02 4.59
N TRP A 95 -1.93 3.32 3.41
CA TRP A 95 -1.59 4.52 2.66
C TRP A 95 -2.81 5.11 1.99
N ALA A 96 -2.74 6.40 1.69
CA ALA A 96 -3.77 7.15 1.00
C ALA A 96 -3.16 8.27 0.15
N VAL A 97 -3.90 8.70 -0.87
CA VAL A 97 -3.51 9.80 -1.74
C VAL A 97 -4.62 10.83 -1.80
N GLU A 98 -4.30 12.05 -1.41
CA GLU A 98 -5.17 13.22 -1.54
C GLU A 98 -4.43 14.28 -2.36
N LYS A 99 -5.06 14.77 -3.44
CA LYS A 99 -4.51 15.81 -4.32
C LYS A 99 -3.09 15.51 -4.82
N GLY A 100 -2.82 14.24 -5.13
CA GLY A 100 -1.52 13.78 -5.64
C GLY A 100 -0.44 13.59 -4.57
N LYS A 101 -0.73 13.85 -3.29
CA LYS A 101 0.20 13.65 -2.19
C LYS A 101 -0.07 12.32 -1.48
N ILE A 102 0.98 11.52 -1.30
CA ILE A 102 0.94 10.26 -0.55
C ILE A 102 0.99 10.56 0.96
N TYR A 103 0.14 9.88 1.71
CA TYR A 103 0.11 9.84 3.15
C TYR A 103 0.26 8.38 3.60
N ILE A 104 1.14 8.15 4.57
CA ILE A 104 1.19 6.87 5.31
C ILE A 104 0.36 7.05 6.57
N LEU A 105 -0.64 6.20 6.74
CA LEU A 105 -1.60 6.28 7.85
C LEU A 105 -1.17 5.39 9.00
N GLN A 106 -0.69 4.19 8.67
CA GLN A 106 -0.23 3.20 9.63
C GLN A 106 0.85 2.34 8.99
N SER A 107 1.81 1.88 9.81
CA SER A 107 2.72 0.80 9.44
C SER A 107 2.84 -0.13 10.64
N ARG A 108 2.74 -1.43 10.39
CA ARG A 108 2.85 -2.45 11.44
C ARG A 108 3.65 -3.66 10.94
N PRO A 109 4.30 -4.41 11.85
CA PRO A 109 4.92 -5.67 11.49
C PRO A 109 3.92 -6.59 10.79
N LEU A 110 4.33 -7.15 9.65
CA LEU A 110 3.56 -8.17 8.97
C LEU A 110 3.82 -9.51 9.66
N THR A 111 2.92 -9.90 10.56
CA THR A 111 2.95 -11.20 11.23
C THR A 111 2.44 -12.28 10.29
N LEU A 112 3.26 -12.66 9.32
CA LEU A 112 3.04 -13.91 8.59
C LEU A 112 3.38 -15.05 9.55
N ILE A 113 2.42 -15.95 9.80
CA ILE A 113 2.74 -17.26 10.40
C ILE A 113 3.56 -17.99 9.33
N ILE A 114 4.88 -17.88 9.44
CA ILE A 114 5.86 -18.50 8.55
C ILE A 114 5.82 -20.01 8.76
#